data_AF-A0A7J4JGX1-F1
#
_entry.id   AF-A0A7J4JGX1-F1
#
_cell.length_a   1.000
_cell.length_b   1.000
_cell.length_c   1.000
_cell.angle_alpha   90.00
_cell.angle_beta   90.00
_cell.angle_gamma   90.00
#
_symmetry.space_group_name_H-M   'P 1'
#
loop_
_entity.id
_entity.type
_entity.pdbx_description
1 polymer ?
#
loop_
_entity_poly.entity_id
_entity_poly.type
_entity_poly.pdbx_seq_one_letter_code
_entity_poly.pdbx_strand_id
1 'polypeptide(L)'
;MKAIFLSFARGVATMNPRKWVMEVPGITSAAQAAPLAGQKVIWTSSGGKKIVGKVMGAHGDTGHIIANFKKGPPHTVRGHKAELRDKPGFGRKGAAKAPSAAKPAANPHAGAKKK
;
A
#
# COMPACT_ATOMS: atom_id res chain seq x y z
N MET A 1 -5.89 -9.66 -2.26
CA MET A 1 -4.57 -9.33 -1.66
C MET A 1 -4.73 -9.34 -0.14
N LYS A 2 -3.67 -9.63 0.63
CA LYS A 2 -3.73 -9.61 2.11
C LYS A 2 -3.10 -8.32 2.63
N ALA A 3 -3.56 -7.80 3.75
CA ALA A 3 -2.92 -6.68 4.46
C ALA A 3 -2.82 -7.00 5.96
N ILE A 4 -1.80 -6.51 6.64
CA ILE A 4 -1.53 -6.75 8.05
C ILE A 4 -1.87 -5.48 8.84
N PHE A 5 -2.60 -5.62 9.93
CA PHE A 5 -2.86 -4.50 10.83
C PHE A 5 -1.61 -4.14 11.64
N LEU A 6 -1.09 -2.92 11.52
CA LEU A 6 0.07 -2.45 12.27
C LEU A 6 -0.36 -1.64 13.50
N SER A 7 -1.09 -0.55 13.29
CA SER A 7 -1.40 0.42 14.33
C SER A 7 -2.64 1.24 13.98
N PHE A 8 -3.17 1.96 14.95
CA PHE A 8 -4.16 3.00 14.70
C PHE A 8 -3.50 4.25 14.14
N ALA A 9 -4.21 4.98 13.28
CA ALA A 9 -3.84 6.35 13.00
C ALA A 9 -4.02 7.17 14.29
N ARG A 10 -2.90 7.63 14.83
CA ARG A 10 -2.82 8.33 16.12
C ARG A 10 -2.02 9.62 15.98
N GLY A 11 -2.46 10.64 16.72
CA GLY A 11 -1.61 11.78 17.08
C GLY A 11 -0.90 11.52 18.40
N VAL A 12 -0.35 12.57 18.99
CA VAL A 12 0.36 12.51 20.28
C VAL A 12 -0.56 12.03 21.41
N ALA A 13 -1.75 12.63 21.53
CA ALA A 13 -2.72 12.32 22.59
C ALA A 13 -4.03 11.70 22.08
N THR A 14 -4.24 11.64 20.76
CA THR A 14 -5.50 11.20 20.16
C THR A 14 -5.32 9.92 19.38
N MET A 15 -6.25 8.98 19.55
CA MET A 15 -6.31 7.75 18.76
C MET A 15 -7.67 7.68 18.06
N ASN A 16 -7.67 7.46 16.74
CA ASN A 16 -8.92 7.24 16.02
C ASN A 16 -9.15 5.73 15.82
N PRO A 17 -10.08 5.10 16.56
CA PRO A 17 -10.29 3.65 16.51
C PRO A 17 -10.85 3.15 15.17
N ARG A 18 -11.33 4.05 14.30
CA ARG A 18 -11.85 3.70 12.97
C ARG A 18 -10.77 3.69 11.89
N LYS A 19 -9.65 4.38 12.12
CA LYS A 19 -8.57 4.54 11.16
C LYS A 19 -7.40 3.66 11.54
N TRP A 20 -7.05 2.73 10.67
CA TRP A 20 -5.94 1.82 10.85
C TRP A 20 -4.87 2.03 9.79
N VAL A 21 -3.62 1.99 10.23
CA VAL A 21 -2.46 1.84 9.37
C VAL A 21 -2.26 0.35 9.13
N MET A 22 -2.21 -0.03 7.86
CA MET A 22 -2.06 -1.40 7.43
C MET A 22 -0.88 -1.52 6.47
N GLU A 23 -0.18 -2.64 6.56
CA GLU A 23 0.91 -2.99 5.65
C GLU A 23 0.41 -3.97 4.60
N VAL A 24 0.77 -3.74 3.34
CA VAL A 24 0.50 -4.69 2.27
C VAL A 24 1.83 -5.33 1.89
N PRO A 25 2.01 -6.65 2.10
CA PRO A 25 3.24 -7.32 1.71
C PRO A 25 3.45 -7.19 0.21
N GLY A 26 4.63 -6.70 -0.19
CA GLY A 26 5.01 -6.45 -1.58
C GLY A 26 4.87 -4.99 -2.04
N ILE A 27 4.46 -4.08 -1.16
CA ILE A 27 4.40 -2.63 -1.43
C ILE A 27 5.36 -1.92 -0.49
N THR A 28 6.38 -1.29 -1.08
CA THR A 28 7.46 -0.61 -0.33
C THR A 28 7.53 0.88 -0.59
N SER A 29 6.68 1.40 -1.46
CA SER A 29 6.68 2.81 -1.87
C SER A 29 5.28 3.39 -1.91
N ALA A 30 5.15 4.67 -1.53
CA ALA A 30 3.93 5.45 -1.65
C ALA A 30 3.31 5.39 -3.06
N ALA A 31 4.14 5.37 -4.12
CA ALA A 31 3.68 5.29 -5.51
C ALA A 31 2.95 3.97 -5.81
N GLN A 32 3.38 2.87 -5.19
CA GLN A 32 2.75 1.55 -5.34
C GLN A 32 1.49 1.42 -4.46
N ALA A 33 1.43 2.14 -3.35
CA ALA A 33 0.28 2.17 -2.44
C ALA A 33 -0.86 3.08 -2.93
N ALA A 34 -0.55 4.18 -3.64
CA ALA A 34 -1.51 5.12 -4.20
C ALA A 34 -2.65 4.47 -5.01
N PRO A 35 -2.40 3.53 -5.94
CA PRO A 35 -3.47 2.87 -6.70
C PRO A 35 -4.38 1.96 -5.84
N LEU A 36 -3.96 1.57 -4.64
CA LEU A 36 -4.82 0.82 -3.71
C LEU A 36 -5.86 1.69 -3.00
N ALA A 37 -5.76 3.01 -3.13
CA ALA A 37 -6.72 3.94 -2.56
C ALA A 37 -8.12 3.67 -3.12
N GLY A 38 -9.13 3.63 -2.23
CA GLY A 38 -10.52 3.38 -2.60
C GLY A 38 -10.95 1.92 -2.62
N GLN A 39 -10.02 0.96 -2.47
CA GLN A 39 -10.37 -0.45 -2.36
C GLN A 39 -11.15 -0.76 -1.07
N LYS A 40 -11.91 -1.86 -1.09
CA LYS A 40 -12.64 -2.33 0.10
C LYS A 40 -11.75 -3.25 0.91
N VAL A 41 -11.66 -2.99 2.21
CA VAL A 41 -10.99 -3.87 3.16
C VAL A 41 -12.06 -4.62 3.95
N ILE A 42 -11.93 -5.93 4.00
CA ILE A 42 -12.83 -6.79 4.75
C ILE A 42 -12.00 -7.50 5.80
N TRP A 43 -12.41 -7.33 7.06
CA TRP A 43 -11.89 -8.12 8.16
C TRP A 43 -13.03 -8.93 8.77
N THR A 44 -12.79 -10.22 8.98
CA THR A 44 -13.74 -11.13 9.60
C THR A 44 -13.19 -11.55 10.95
N SER A 45 -13.96 -11.35 12.01
CA SER A 45 -13.63 -11.84 13.35
C SER A 45 -13.88 -13.33 13.46
N SER A 46 -13.19 -14.01 14.38
CA SER A 46 -13.46 -15.42 14.75
C SER A 46 -14.93 -15.64 15.15
N GLY A 47 -15.61 -14.63 15.72
CA GLY A 47 -17.04 -14.69 16.04
C GLY A 47 -18.00 -14.37 14.88
N GLY A 48 -17.57 -14.52 13.62
CA GLY A 48 -18.42 -14.36 12.42
C GLY A 48 -18.78 -12.91 12.04
N LYS A 49 -18.35 -11.92 12.82
CA LYS A 49 -18.61 -10.50 12.53
C LYS A 49 -17.74 -10.02 11.38
N LYS A 50 -18.39 -9.56 10.31
CA LYS A 50 -17.73 -8.96 9.15
C LYS A 50 -17.67 -7.44 9.29
N ILE A 51 -16.45 -6.91 9.31
CA ILE A 51 -16.19 -5.47 9.36
C ILE A 51 -15.70 -5.03 8.00
N VAL A 52 -16.42 -4.09 7.40
CA VAL A 52 -16.08 -3.52 6.10
C VAL A 52 -15.51 -2.11 6.28
N GLY A 53 -14.38 -1.88 5.63
CA GLY A 53 -13.71 -0.59 5.53
C GLY A 53 -13.37 -0.24 4.09
N LYS A 54 -12.87 0.98 3.93
CA LYS A 54 -12.38 1.54 2.67
C LYS A 54 -10.95 2.03 2.89
N VAL A 55 -10.05 1.74 1.94
CA VAL A 55 -8.72 2.36 1.92
C VAL A 55 -8.86 3.84 1.56
N MET A 56 -8.36 4.73 2.42
CA MET A 56 -8.36 6.17 2.17
C MET A 56 -7.20 6.57 1.26
N GLY A 57 -6.01 6.03 1.48
CA GLY A 57 -4.81 6.36 0.71
C GLY A 57 -3.54 5.77 1.32
N ALA A 58 -2.40 6.13 0.74
CA ALA A 58 -1.08 5.78 1.26
C ALA A 58 -0.73 6.58 2.53
N HIS A 59 0.13 6.01 3.37
CA HIS A 59 0.64 6.60 4.60
C HIS A 59 2.17 6.58 4.59
N GLY A 60 2.76 7.79 4.62
CA GLY A 60 4.21 7.98 4.55
C GLY A 60 4.81 7.43 3.24
N ASP A 61 6.13 7.26 3.26
CA ASP A 61 6.89 6.84 2.07
C ASP A 61 7.04 5.32 1.94
N THR A 62 6.91 4.58 3.03
CA THR A 62 7.10 3.12 3.12
C THR A 62 6.00 2.31 2.43
N GLY A 63 4.96 2.96 1.90
CA GLY A 63 3.87 2.28 1.19
C GLY A 63 2.83 1.64 2.10
N HIS A 64 2.77 2.04 3.38
CA HIS A 64 1.65 1.69 4.24
C HIS A 64 0.36 2.35 3.73
N ILE A 65 -0.79 1.81 4.12
CA ILE A 65 -2.10 2.35 3.74
C ILE A 65 -2.93 2.70 4.97
N ILE A 66 -3.76 3.72 4.85
CA ILE A 66 -4.77 4.06 5.87
C ILE A 66 -6.11 3.48 5.44
N ALA A 67 -6.70 2.61 6.26
CA ALA A 67 -8.04 2.10 6.07
C ALA A 67 -9.01 2.71 7.10
N ASN A 68 -10.16 3.19 6.61
CA ASN A 68 -11.24 3.69 7.45
C ASN A 68 -12.39 2.67 7.49
N PHE A 69 -12.69 2.17 8.68
CA PHE A 69 -13.73 1.17 8.92
C PHE A 69 -15.01 1.82 9.46
N LYS A 70 -16.18 1.29 9.08
CA LYS A 70 -17.47 1.77 9.60
C LYS A 70 -17.59 1.53 11.11
N LYS A 71 -17.31 0.29 11.51
CA LYS A 71 -17.18 -0.13 12.91
C LYS A 71 -15.70 -0.44 13.11
N GLY A 72 -15.01 0.35 13.93
CA GLY A 72 -13.57 0.16 14.16
C GLY A 72 -13.30 -1.26 14.65
N PRO A 73 -12.35 -2.00 14.04
CA PRO A 73 -11.92 -3.27 14.60
C PRO A 73 -11.34 -3.05 16.01
N PRO A 74 -11.49 -4.03 16.91
CA PRO A 74 -10.93 -3.94 18.26
C PRO A 74 -9.40 -3.84 18.22
N HIS A 75 -8.77 -3.21 19.21
CA HIS A 75 -7.31 -3.04 19.27
C HIS A 75 -6.53 -4.37 19.13
N THR A 76 -7.10 -5.45 19.64
CA THR A 76 -6.53 -6.81 19.60
C THR A 76 -6.24 -7.34 18.19
N VAL A 77 -6.77 -6.73 17.13
CA VAL A 77 -6.51 -7.19 15.75
C VAL A 77 -5.10 -6.88 15.24
N ARG A 78 -4.27 -6.19 16.02
CA ARG A 78 -2.88 -5.90 15.65
C ARG A 78 -2.13 -7.20 15.27
N GLY A 79 -1.52 -7.23 14.09
CA GLY A 79 -0.83 -8.41 13.54
C GLY A 79 -1.72 -9.38 12.76
N HIS A 80 -3.05 -9.23 12.80
CA HIS A 80 -3.95 -10.05 12.00
C HIS A 80 -3.97 -9.63 10.53
N LYS A 81 -4.36 -10.58 9.67
CA LYS A 81 -4.49 -10.38 8.22
C LYS A 81 -5.92 -9.96 7.88
N ALA A 82 -6.06 -8.98 6.99
CA ALA A 82 -7.31 -8.57 6.36
C ALA A 82 -7.26 -8.84 4.86
N GLU A 83 -8.44 -8.96 4.27
CA GLU A 83 -8.59 -9.18 2.84
C GLU A 83 -8.90 -7.85 2.14
N LEU A 84 -8.05 -7.47 1.20
CA LEU A 84 -8.34 -6.41 0.25
C LEU A 84 -9.11 -7.01 -0.92
N ARG A 85 -10.35 -6.54 -1.09
CA ARG A 85 -11.13 -6.73 -2.30
C ARG A 85 -10.92 -5.55 -3.22
N ASP A 86 -10.27 -5.82 -4.33
CA ASP A 86 -10.22 -4.90 -5.46
C ASP A 86 -11.65 -4.67 -5.98
N LYS A 87 -11.99 -3.40 -6.21
CA LYS A 87 -13.13 -3.07 -7.06
C LYS A 87 -12.55 -2.89 -8.47
N PRO A 88 -12.92 -3.71 -9.46
CA PRO A 88 -12.58 -3.42 -10.84
C PRO A 88 -13.36 -2.16 -11.23
N GLY A 89 -12.70 -1.00 -11.27
CA GLY A 89 -13.39 0.22 -11.75
C GLY A 89 -12.83 1.59 -11.40
N PHE A 90 -11.70 1.73 -10.69
CA PHE A 90 -11.17 3.07 -10.39
C PHE A 90 -9.67 3.17 -10.67
N GLY A 91 -9.30 3.84 -11.77
CA GLY A 91 -7.98 4.44 -11.92
C GLY A 91 -6.86 3.56 -12.47
N ARG A 92 -6.99 3.04 -13.70
CA ARG A 92 -5.81 2.82 -14.55
C ARG A 92 -5.22 4.17 -14.96
N LYS A 93 -4.46 4.84 -14.09
CA LYS A 93 -3.51 5.89 -14.49
C LYS A 93 -2.33 5.88 -13.52
N GLY A 94 -1.15 5.57 -14.04
CA GLY A 94 0.11 5.87 -13.36
C GLY A 94 0.90 4.69 -12.78
N ALA A 95 1.00 3.57 -13.50
CA ALA A 95 2.24 2.79 -13.40
C ALA A 95 3.31 3.50 -14.23
N ALA A 96 3.80 4.64 -13.72
CA ALA A 96 4.98 5.27 -14.27
C ALA A 96 6.18 4.37 -13.93
N LYS A 97 6.66 3.69 -14.97
CA LYS A 97 8.06 3.50 -15.31
C LYS A 97 8.95 3.01 -14.14
N ALA A 98 9.21 1.71 -14.14
CA ALA A 98 10.48 1.20 -13.58
C ALA A 98 11.61 2.11 -14.08
N PRO A 99 12.58 2.53 -13.24
CA PRO A 99 13.80 3.10 -13.76
C PRO A 99 14.42 2.03 -14.65
N SER A 100 14.33 2.26 -15.96
CA SER A 100 15.07 1.58 -17.01
C SER A 100 16.50 1.44 -16.50
N ALA A 101 16.94 0.21 -16.29
CA ALA A 101 18.33 -0.10 -16.10
C ALA A 101 19.10 0.54 -17.26
N ALA A 102 19.80 1.63 -16.98
CA ALA A 102 20.73 2.25 -17.90
C ALA A 102 21.93 1.31 -18.03
N LYS A 103 21.94 0.51 -19.09
CA LYS A 103 23.16 0.12 -19.82
C LYS A 103 22.90 0.51 -21.28
N PRO A 104 23.84 1.12 -22.00
CA PRO A 104 25.27 0.78 -21.97
C PRO A 104 26.24 1.99 -22.05
N ALA A 105 27.31 2.00 -21.24
CA ALA A 105 28.53 2.73 -21.59
C ALA A 105 29.48 1.74 -22.27
N ALA A 106 29.20 1.41 -23.53
CA ALA A 106 30.20 0.83 -24.42
C ALA A 106 31.06 2.01 -24.93
N ASN A 107 32.31 2.09 -24.49
CA ASN A 107 33.31 3.04 -24.95
C ASN A 107 33.86 2.56 -26.31
N PRO A 108 33.64 3.26 -27.45
CA PRO A 108 34.28 2.95 -28.71
C PRO A 108 35.46 3.92 -28.91
N HIS A 109 36.53 3.77 -28.12
CA HIS A 109 37.83 4.32 -28.51
C HIS A 109 38.77 3.17 -28.87
N ALA A 110 38.38 2.44 -29.91
CA ALA A 110 39.22 1.48 -30.59
C ALA A 110 39.28 1.88 -32.08
N GLY A 111 40.39 2.52 -32.47
CA GLY A 111 40.91 2.51 -33.83
C GLY A 111 40.49 3.67 -34.75
N ALA A 112 41.44 4.56 -35.06
CA ALA A 112 41.86 4.89 -36.43
C ALA A 112 42.55 6.27 -36.50
N LYS A 113 43.84 6.36 -36.14
CA LYS A 113 44.73 7.34 -36.77
C LYS A 113 45.24 6.73 -38.07
N LYS A 114 44.66 7.15 -39.19
CA LYS A 114 45.33 7.15 -40.50
C LYS A 114 46.15 8.44 -40.62
N LYS A 115 47.46 8.32 -40.78
CA LYS A 115 48.29 9.00 -41.78
C LYS A 115 49.70 8.44 -41.70
#